data_AF-A0A7K3WAQ9-F1
#
_entry.id   AF-A0A7K3WAQ9-F1
#
_cell.length_a   1.000
_cell.length_b   1.000
_cell.length_c   1.000
_cell.angle_alpha   90.00
_cell.angle_beta   90.00
_cell.angle_gamma   90.00
#
_symmetry.space_group_name_H-M   'P 1'
#
loop_
_entity.id
_entity.type
_entity.pdbx_description
1 polymer ?
#
loop_
_entity_poly.entity_id
_entity_poly.type
_entity_poly.pdbx_seq_one_letter_code
_entity_poly.pdbx_strand_id
1 'polypeptide(L)'
;MPPGFDHPHASEQARRIAEQGTVLRVQVGSGVHGTSVGGQDDRDEMGICFEPARFVTGLARVPAGRSATATVEFEQYQRHTVWDAPGGLANRSGAGDLEVVVYSARKWARLALGGNPTVLLLLFVPDAEVVHRDEVGAELVAGAHRLVSRQAAARFLGYLQAQRAAMTGEVGAHTNRPELVAVHGYDTKYAMHALRLGLQGVELLGTGRITLPVPEPGLSRLRAVRRGEVPLAEVVAEVAEAEAALVRLQTSADVPPEPDRAWVDDWLHRGYQRAWAS
;
A
#
# COMPACT_ATOMS: atom_id res chain seq x y z
N MET A 1 1.29 -7.68 -20.53
CA MET A 1 2.25 -6.62 -20.11
C MET A 1 3.61 -6.88 -20.76
N PRO A 2 4.45 -5.86 -21.04
CA PRO A 2 5.75 -6.00 -21.72
C PRO A 2 6.83 -6.72 -20.87
N PRO A 3 8.01 -7.06 -21.44
CA PRO A 3 9.07 -7.82 -20.76
C PRO A 3 9.59 -7.17 -19.47
N GLY A 4 10.15 -8.00 -18.60
CA GLY A 4 10.66 -7.57 -17.29
C GLY A 4 11.91 -6.69 -17.34
N PHE A 5 11.98 -5.72 -16.42
CA PHE A 5 13.14 -4.83 -16.21
C PHE A 5 14.18 -5.47 -15.29
N ASP A 6 15.33 -4.79 -15.16
CA ASP A 6 16.40 -5.10 -14.19
C ASP A 6 15.98 -4.85 -12.72
N HIS A 7 14.88 -5.46 -12.30
CA HIS A 7 14.29 -5.31 -10.99
C HIS A 7 13.96 -6.70 -10.40
N PRO A 8 14.31 -6.99 -9.13
CA PRO A 8 14.12 -8.33 -8.54
C PRO A 8 12.69 -8.87 -8.62
N HIS A 9 11.71 -7.98 -8.70
CA HIS A 9 10.29 -8.31 -8.73
C HIS A 9 9.62 -8.04 -10.07
N ALA A 10 10.37 -7.78 -11.14
CA ALA A 10 9.79 -7.43 -12.45
C ALA A 10 9.99 -8.51 -13.52
N SER A 11 10.54 -9.68 -13.20
CA SER A 11 10.83 -10.71 -14.21
C SER A 11 9.55 -11.20 -14.91
N GLU A 12 9.70 -11.62 -16.18
CA GLU A 12 8.60 -12.15 -16.98
C GLU A 12 7.93 -13.38 -16.34
N GLN A 13 8.70 -14.17 -15.58
CA GLN A 13 8.14 -15.29 -14.84
C GLN A 13 7.33 -14.82 -13.62
N ALA A 14 7.79 -13.81 -12.88
CA ALA A 14 7.04 -13.20 -11.79
C ALA A 14 5.73 -12.58 -12.29
N ARG A 15 5.76 -11.92 -13.45
CA ARG A 15 4.57 -11.38 -14.13
C ARG A 15 3.53 -12.45 -14.42
N ARG A 16 3.95 -13.57 -15.04
CA ARG A 16 3.04 -14.67 -15.37
C ARG A 16 2.41 -15.30 -14.12
N ILE A 17 3.19 -15.50 -13.06
CA ILE A 17 2.68 -15.99 -11.78
C ILE A 17 1.62 -15.03 -11.22
N ALA A 18 1.94 -13.73 -11.16
CA ALA A 18 1.02 -12.73 -10.67
C ALA A 18 -0.28 -12.67 -11.49
N GLU A 19 -0.19 -12.55 -12.81
CA GLU A 19 -1.37 -12.45 -13.68
C GLU A 19 -2.26 -13.69 -13.63
N GLN A 20 -1.68 -14.90 -13.61
CA GLN A 20 -2.44 -16.15 -13.58
C GLN A 20 -3.08 -16.43 -12.23
N GLY A 21 -2.42 -16.03 -11.14
CA GLY A 21 -2.89 -16.30 -9.78
C GLY A 21 -3.68 -15.18 -9.13
N THR A 22 -3.86 -14.02 -9.80
CA THR A 22 -4.52 -12.85 -9.19
C THR A 22 -5.97 -13.15 -8.83
N VAL A 23 -6.35 -12.90 -7.59
CA VAL A 23 -7.72 -13.07 -7.06
C VAL A 23 -8.40 -11.75 -6.73
N LEU A 24 -7.60 -10.72 -6.47
CA LEU A 24 -8.07 -9.37 -6.17
C LEU A 24 -7.03 -8.38 -6.68
N ARG A 25 -7.49 -7.40 -7.45
CA ARG A 25 -6.70 -6.25 -7.90
C ARG A 25 -7.56 -5.01 -7.86
N VAL A 26 -7.04 -3.97 -7.23
CA VAL A 26 -7.75 -2.70 -7.02
C VAL A 26 -6.85 -1.55 -7.40
N GLN A 27 -7.46 -0.44 -7.81
CA GLN A 27 -6.75 0.82 -7.89
C GLN A 27 -6.43 1.28 -6.46
N VAL A 28 -5.18 1.63 -6.22
CA VAL A 28 -4.71 2.27 -4.98
C VAL A 28 -3.99 3.53 -5.44
N GLY A 29 -4.28 4.71 -4.90
CA GLY A 29 -3.66 5.90 -5.48
C GLY A 29 -4.27 7.18 -5.00
N SER A 30 -3.64 8.30 -5.39
CA SER A 30 -4.07 9.64 -4.97
C SER A 30 -5.53 9.94 -5.32
N GLY A 31 -6.02 9.40 -6.46
CA GLY A 31 -7.41 9.46 -6.91
C GLY A 31 -8.38 8.70 -6.00
N VAL A 32 -8.04 7.49 -5.58
CA VAL A 32 -8.86 6.66 -4.66
C VAL A 32 -9.01 7.33 -3.30
N HIS A 33 -7.99 8.06 -2.86
CA HIS A 33 -8.06 8.85 -1.63
C HIS A 33 -8.81 10.19 -1.80
N GLY A 34 -9.12 10.60 -3.04
CA GLY A 34 -9.72 11.90 -3.38
C GLY A 34 -8.74 13.08 -3.36
N THR A 35 -7.45 12.83 -3.15
CA THR A 35 -6.43 13.88 -2.87
C THR A 35 -5.80 14.50 -4.12
N SER A 36 -6.21 14.08 -5.30
CA SER A 36 -5.67 14.53 -6.58
C SER A 36 -5.95 15.99 -6.88
N VAL A 37 -4.96 16.66 -7.48
CA VAL A 37 -5.04 18.05 -7.93
C VAL A 37 -4.59 18.08 -9.39
N GLY A 38 -5.54 18.10 -10.34
CA GLY A 38 -5.24 18.34 -11.76
C GLY A 38 -5.78 17.36 -12.81
N GLY A 39 -6.49 16.29 -12.44
CA GLY A 39 -7.30 15.50 -13.39
C GLY A 39 -6.54 14.57 -14.35
N GLN A 40 -5.25 14.33 -14.14
CA GLN A 40 -4.49 13.26 -14.80
C GLN A 40 -3.67 12.54 -13.73
N ASP A 41 -4.27 11.55 -13.09
CA ASP A 41 -3.63 10.84 -11.99
C ASP A 41 -2.72 9.72 -12.51
N ASP A 42 -1.65 9.48 -11.76
CA ASP A 42 -0.95 8.21 -11.78
C ASP A 42 -1.95 7.10 -11.40
N ARG A 43 -1.93 6.00 -12.15
CA ARG A 43 -2.76 4.83 -11.84
C ARG A 43 -1.89 3.86 -11.08
N ASP A 44 -2.01 3.82 -9.75
CA ASP A 44 -1.40 2.74 -8.99
C ASP A 44 -2.41 1.61 -8.74
N GLU A 45 -1.95 0.38 -8.82
CA GLU A 45 -2.75 -0.82 -8.62
C GLU A 45 -2.06 -1.74 -7.64
N MET A 46 -2.85 -2.31 -6.74
CA MET A 46 -2.42 -3.34 -5.81
C MET A 46 -3.25 -4.59 -6.00
N GLY A 47 -2.60 -5.74 -5.98
CA GLY A 47 -3.29 -7.01 -6.00
C GLY A 47 -2.66 -8.10 -5.14
N ILE A 48 -3.38 -9.21 -5.07
CA ILE A 48 -2.97 -10.44 -4.38
C ILE A 48 -3.11 -11.58 -5.37
N CYS A 49 -2.12 -12.47 -5.39
CA CYS A 49 -2.14 -13.68 -6.19
C CYS A 49 -1.80 -14.93 -5.36
N PHE A 50 -2.38 -16.07 -5.72
CA PHE A 50 -1.93 -17.37 -5.23
C PHE A 50 -0.84 -17.93 -6.14
N GLU A 51 0.30 -18.28 -5.55
CA GLU A 51 1.41 -18.89 -6.27
C GLU A 51 1.09 -20.33 -6.72
N PRO A 52 1.67 -20.81 -7.84
CA PRO A 52 1.64 -22.22 -8.20
C PRO A 52 2.31 -23.09 -7.13
N ALA A 53 1.82 -24.32 -6.93
CA ALA A 53 2.23 -25.23 -5.86
C ALA A 53 3.75 -25.33 -5.67
N ARG A 54 4.52 -25.45 -6.76
CA ARG A 54 5.99 -25.56 -6.72
C ARG A 54 6.74 -24.37 -6.08
N PHE A 55 6.12 -23.19 -5.97
CA PHE A 55 6.67 -22.01 -5.30
C PHE A 55 6.30 -21.94 -3.81
N VAL A 56 5.34 -22.76 -3.38
CA VAL A 56 4.86 -22.82 -2.00
C VAL A 56 5.43 -24.04 -1.29
N THR A 57 5.33 -25.21 -1.92
CA THR A 57 5.76 -26.49 -1.35
C THR A 57 7.11 -26.98 -1.88
N GLY A 58 7.59 -26.39 -2.99
CA GLY A 58 8.84 -26.74 -3.63
C GLY A 58 9.91 -25.65 -3.53
N LEU A 59 11.02 -25.84 -4.25
CA LEU A 59 12.16 -24.91 -4.29
C LEU A 59 12.14 -23.99 -5.52
N ALA A 60 10.98 -23.82 -6.17
CA ALA A 60 10.91 -23.00 -7.37
C ALA A 60 11.20 -21.52 -7.05
N ARG A 61 11.99 -20.89 -7.90
CA ARG A 61 12.40 -19.48 -7.80
C ARG A 61 12.15 -18.79 -9.13
N VAL A 62 12.08 -17.47 -9.12
CA VAL A 62 12.01 -16.64 -10.34
C VAL A 62 13.36 -15.97 -10.58
N PRO A 63 13.71 -15.65 -11.84
CA PRO A 63 14.88 -14.84 -12.15
C PRO A 63 14.84 -13.53 -11.35
N ALA A 64 15.95 -13.21 -10.69
CA ALA A 64 16.19 -11.89 -10.14
C ALA A 64 16.56 -11.00 -11.32
N GLY A 65 15.79 -9.96 -11.62
CA GLY A 65 16.04 -9.09 -12.79
C GLY A 65 17.47 -8.53 -12.92
N ARG A 66 18.30 -8.67 -11.89
CA ARG A 66 19.70 -8.22 -11.73
C ARG A 66 20.78 -9.04 -12.41
N SER A 67 20.49 -10.24 -12.89
CA SER A 67 21.46 -11.10 -13.58
C SER A 67 20.77 -12.24 -14.33
N ALA A 68 21.35 -12.71 -15.42
CA ALA A 68 20.86 -13.87 -16.18
C ALA A 68 20.82 -15.17 -15.35
N THR A 69 21.58 -15.26 -14.26
CA THR A 69 21.70 -16.49 -13.44
C THR A 69 21.16 -16.35 -12.03
N ALA A 70 20.93 -15.14 -11.53
CA ALA A 70 20.44 -14.93 -10.18
C ALA A 70 18.95 -15.25 -10.06
N THR A 71 18.53 -15.81 -8.93
CA THR A 71 17.12 -16.13 -8.66
C THR A 71 16.68 -15.69 -7.27
N VAL A 72 15.41 -15.29 -7.15
CA VAL A 72 14.75 -14.89 -5.90
C VAL A 72 13.49 -15.70 -5.68
N GLU A 73 13.06 -15.78 -4.42
CA GLU A 73 11.73 -16.28 -4.09
C GLU A 73 10.67 -15.32 -4.65
N PHE A 74 9.57 -15.88 -5.14
CA PHE A 74 8.45 -15.07 -5.58
C PHE A 74 7.65 -14.62 -4.36
N GLU A 75 7.80 -13.35 -4.01
CA GLU A 75 7.05 -12.70 -2.93
C GLU A 75 6.11 -11.62 -3.49
N GLN A 76 6.42 -11.06 -4.66
CA GLN A 76 5.61 -10.06 -5.34
C GLN A 76 6.07 -9.88 -6.80
N TYR A 77 5.20 -9.30 -7.61
CA TYR A 77 5.48 -8.70 -8.91
C TYR A 77 5.35 -7.17 -8.83
N GLN A 78 6.21 -6.43 -9.53
CA GLN A 78 6.16 -4.99 -9.67
C GLN A 78 6.38 -4.55 -11.12
N ARG A 79 5.64 -3.51 -11.53
CA ARG A 79 5.75 -2.90 -12.85
C ARG A 79 5.41 -1.42 -12.77
N HIS A 80 6.28 -0.57 -13.30
CA HIS A 80 5.99 0.85 -13.48
C HIS A 80 6.19 1.16 -14.96
N THR A 81 5.19 1.71 -15.66
CA THR A 81 5.29 2.01 -17.11
C THR A 81 6.44 2.93 -17.45
N VAL A 82 6.76 3.85 -16.54
CA VAL A 82 7.85 4.81 -16.68
C VAL A 82 9.22 4.15 -16.89
N TRP A 83 9.38 2.89 -16.50
CA TRP A 83 10.61 2.12 -16.75
C TRP A 83 10.86 1.86 -18.24
N ASP A 84 9.84 1.94 -19.11
CA ASP A 84 10.00 1.74 -20.56
C ASP A 84 10.71 2.90 -21.26
N ALA A 85 10.72 4.08 -20.64
CA ALA A 85 11.39 5.25 -21.19
C ALA A 85 12.92 5.18 -20.98
N PRO A 86 13.71 5.88 -21.81
CA PRO A 86 15.13 6.07 -21.55
C PRO A 86 15.37 6.54 -20.10
N GLY A 87 16.32 5.91 -19.41
CA GLY A 87 16.54 6.11 -17.96
C GLY A 87 16.06 4.94 -17.08
N GLY A 88 15.16 4.10 -17.59
CA GLY A 88 14.77 2.84 -16.94
C GLY A 88 14.27 3.03 -15.51
N LEU A 89 14.88 2.31 -14.57
CA LEU A 89 14.52 2.33 -13.15
C LEU A 89 14.78 3.66 -12.44
N ALA A 90 15.58 4.54 -13.03
CA ALA A 90 15.83 5.88 -12.47
C ALA A 90 14.66 6.85 -12.72
N ASN A 91 13.73 6.49 -13.61
CA ASN A 91 12.60 7.34 -13.94
C ASN A 91 11.62 7.42 -12.77
N ARG A 92 11.10 8.63 -12.54
CA ARG A 92 10.06 8.90 -11.53
C ARG A 92 8.71 8.95 -12.22
N SER A 93 7.74 8.23 -11.68
CA SER A 93 6.38 8.18 -12.21
C SER A 93 5.71 9.57 -12.16
N GLY A 94 4.92 9.84 -13.20
CA GLY A 94 4.14 11.04 -13.37
C GLY A 94 2.71 10.75 -13.86
N ALA A 95 2.03 11.80 -14.30
CA ALA A 95 0.67 11.72 -14.82
C ALA A 95 0.59 10.74 -16.00
N GLY A 96 -0.35 9.79 -15.95
CA GLY A 96 -0.55 8.79 -16.98
C GLY A 96 0.34 7.54 -16.89
N ASP A 97 1.26 7.49 -15.92
CA ASP A 97 1.98 6.25 -15.61
C ASP A 97 1.11 5.26 -14.83
N LEU A 98 1.35 3.97 -15.07
CA LEU A 98 0.76 2.85 -14.35
C LEU A 98 1.81 2.20 -13.46
N GLU A 99 1.55 2.15 -12.16
CA GLU A 99 2.29 1.35 -11.19
C GLU A 99 1.45 0.14 -10.77
N VAL A 100 2.01 -1.05 -10.81
CA VAL A 100 1.33 -2.28 -10.39
C VAL A 100 2.22 -2.99 -9.39
N VAL A 101 1.64 -3.35 -8.24
CA VAL A 101 2.22 -4.32 -7.31
C VAL A 101 1.23 -5.45 -7.07
N VAL A 102 1.66 -6.69 -7.30
CA VAL A 102 0.85 -7.88 -6.95
C VAL A 102 1.65 -8.72 -5.98
N TYR A 103 1.16 -8.85 -4.76
CA TYR A 103 1.80 -9.65 -3.72
C TYR A 103 1.43 -11.13 -3.84
N SER A 104 2.32 -12.02 -3.42
CA SER A 104 1.87 -13.37 -3.05
C SER A 104 0.88 -13.29 -1.89
N ALA A 105 -0.12 -14.18 -1.86
CA ALA A 105 -1.13 -14.21 -0.81
C ALA A 105 -0.51 -14.37 0.57
N ARG A 106 0.51 -15.22 0.71
CA ARG A 106 1.29 -15.38 1.96
C ARG A 106 2.00 -14.10 2.39
N LYS A 107 2.65 -13.38 1.48
CA LYS A 107 3.31 -12.12 1.82
C LYS A 107 2.31 -11.07 2.25
N TRP A 108 1.26 -10.89 1.46
CA TRP A 108 0.22 -9.92 1.76
C TRP A 108 -0.42 -10.22 3.11
N ALA A 109 -0.81 -11.47 3.38
CA ALA A 109 -1.42 -11.88 4.64
C ALA A 109 -0.50 -11.58 5.84
N ARG A 110 0.80 -11.88 5.74
CA ARG A 110 1.78 -11.56 6.78
C ARG A 110 1.87 -10.05 7.06
N LEU A 111 1.85 -9.23 6.01
CA LEU A 111 1.89 -7.77 6.14
C LEU A 111 0.57 -7.22 6.72
N ALA A 112 -0.57 -7.74 6.26
CA ALA A 112 -1.91 -7.33 6.69
C ALA A 112 -2.17 -7.71 8.15
N LEU A 113 -1.84 -8.95 8.56
CA LEU A 113 -1.86 -9.39 9.97
C LEU A 113 -0.91 -8.57 10.85
N GLY A 114 0.19 -8.08 10.26
CA GLY A 114 1.10 -7.16 10.93
C GLY A 114 0.57 -5.73 11.03
N GLY A 115 -0.57 -5.41 10.42
CA GLY A 115 -1.19 -4.09 10.43
C GLY A 115 -0.54 -3.08 9.49
N ASN A 116 0.08 -3.54 8.39
CA ASN A 116 0.72 -2.65 7.43
C ASN A 116 -0.33 -1.73 6.74
N PRO A 117 -0.21 -0.39 6.86
CA PRO A 117 -1.22 0.54 6.35
C PRO A 117 -1.49 0.41 4.86
N THR A 118 -0.42 0.28 4.07
CA THR A 118 -0.49 0.28 2.60
C THR A 118 -1.26 -0.94 2.10
N VAL A 119 -0.95 -2.14 2.58
CA VAL A 119 -1.59 -3.36 2.10
C VAL A 119 -3.01 -3.55 2.62
N LEU A 120 -3.35 -2.95 3.77
CA LEU A 120 -4.70 -2.98 4.33
C LEU A 120 -5.70 -2.17 3.51
N LEU A 121 -5.26 -1.13 2.79
CA LEU A 121 -6.14 -0.31 1.95
C LEU A 121 -6.92 -1.16 0.95
N LEU A 122 -6.30 -2.22 0.42
CA LEU A 122 -6.89 -3.13 -0.55
C LEU A 122 -8.23 -3.73 -0.08
N LEU A 123 -8.44 -3.88 1.23
CA LEU A 123 -9.67 -4.41 1.82
C LEU A 123 -10.84 -3.41 1.84
N PHE A 124 -10.56 -2.13 1.68
CA PHE A 124 -11.52 -1.04 1.89
C PHE A 124 -11.76 -0.20 0.64
N VAL A 125 -11.13 -0.55 -0.48
CA VAL A 125 -11.32 0.14 -1.76
C VAL A 125 -12.78 -0.03 -2.23
N PRO A 126 -13.46 1.05 -2.67
CA PRO A 126 -14.83 0.97 -3.20
C PRO A 126 -14.92 0.08 -4.43
N ASP A 127 -16.09 -0.54 -4.66
CA ASP A 127 -16.30 -1.44 -5.80
C ASP A 127 -16.01 -0.78 -7.17
N ALA A 128 -16.21 0.54 -7.29
CA ALA A 128 -15.93 1.30 -8.51
C ALA A 128 -14.43 1.33 -8.89
N GLU A 129 -13.55 1.10 -7.91
CA GLU A 129 -12.09 1.12 -8.05
C GLU A 129 -11.50 -0.31 -8.10
N VAL A 130 -12.36 -1.34 -8.11
CA VAL A 130 -11.94 -2.74 -8.24
C VAL A 130 -11.67 -3.06 -9.71
N VAL A 131 -10.44 -3.48 -10.00
CA VAL A 131 -9.99 -3.85 -11.35
C VAL A 131 -10.30 -5.32 -11.64
N HIS A 132 -10.14 -6.18 -10.63
CA HIS A 132 -10.45 -7.60 -10.71
C HIS A 132 -10.79 -8.13 -9.32
N ARG A 133 -11.80 -8.99 -9.22
CA ARG A 133 -12.17 -9.72 -8.01
C ARG A 133 -12.88 -11.01 -8.38
N ASP A 134 -12.34 -12.14 -7.94
CA ASP A 134 -13.02 -13.43 -7.99
C ASP A 134 -13.73 -13.73 -6.65
N GLU A 135 -14.26 -14.96 -6.50
CA GLU A 135 -14.95 -15.39 -5.28
C GLU A 135 -14.01 -15.44 -4.05
N VAL A 136 -12.74 -15.79 -4.22
CA VAL A 136 -11.76 -15.87 -3.13
C VAL A 136 -11.36 -14.48 -2.66
N GLY A 137 -11.19 -13.54 -3.60
CA GLY A 137 -10.99 -12.11 -3.32
C GLY A 137 -12.22 -11.48 -2.66
N ALA A 138 -13.44 -11.86 -3.06
CA ALA A 138 -14.67 -11.40 -2.43
C ALA A 138 -14.81 -11.90 -0.98
N GLU A 139 -14.49 -13.18 -0.72
CA GLU A 139 -14.42 -13.75 0.64
C GLU A 139 -13.44 -12.96 1.52
N LEU A 140 -12.27 -12.59 0.96
CA LEU A 140 -11.27 -11.80 1.67
C LEU A 140 -11.81 -10.41 2.08
N VAL A 141 -12.41 -9.68 1.15
CA VAL A 141 -12.95 -8.33 1.40
C VAL A 141 -14.11 -8.39 2.41
N ALA A 142 -15.01 -9.36 2.30
CA ALA A 142 -16.07 -9.57 3.28
C ALA A 142 -15.50 -9.87 4.69
N GLY A 143 -14.35 -10.54 4.74
CA GLY A 143 -13.60 -10.84 5.95
C GLY A 143 -12.71 -9.71 6.49
N ALA A 144 -12.70 -8.52 5.90
CA ALA A 144 -11.75 -7.44 6.24
C ALA A 144 -11.64 -7.15 7.76
N HIS A 145 -12.76 -7.15 8.48
CA HIS A 145 -12.83 -6.93 9.92
C HIS A 145 -11.99 -7.93 10.74
N ARG A 146 -11.71 -9.12 10.21
CA ARG A 146 -10.89 -10.16 10.85
C ARG A 146 -9.39 -9.86 10.81
N LEU A 147 -8.94 -9.02 9.88
CA LEU A 147 -7.54 -8.60 9.78
C LEU A 147 -7.22 -7.35 10.61
N VAL A 148 -8.24 -6.59 11.00
CA VAL A 148 -8.05 -5.34 11.75
C VAL A 148 -7.88 -5.63 13.24
N SER A 149 -6.83 -5.05 13.84
CA SER A 149 -6.55 -5.20 15.26
C SER A 149 -5.74 -4.03 15.81
N ARG A 150 -5.64 -3.95 17.14
CA ARG A 150 -4.81 -2.96 17.85
C ARG A 150 -3.33 -3.06 17.48
N GLN A 151 -2.85 -4.20 16.97
CA GLN A 151 -1.45 -4.35 16.52
C GLN A 151 -1.10 -3.40 15.37
N ALA A 152 -2.10 -2.95 14.59
CA ALA A 152 -1.89 -1.96 13.53
C ALA A 152 -1.36 -0.62 14.08
N ALA A 153 -1.74 -0.24 15.32
CA ALA A 153 -1.31 1.02 15.93
C ALA A 153 0.21 1.20 15.90
N ALA A 154 0.97 0.15 16.25
CA ALA A 154 2.43 0.20 16.28
C ALA A 154 3.03 0.43 14.89
N ARG A 155 2.44 -0.14 13.83
CA ARG A 155 2.92 0.08 12.46
C ARG A 155 2.60 1.49 11.98
N PHE A 156 1.36 1.95 12.15
CA PHE A 156 0.97 3.30 11.78
C PHE A 156 1.84 4.34 12.50
N LEU A 157 2.07 4.17 13.82
CA LEU A 157 2.96 5.03 14.60
C LEU A 157 4.40 5.05 14.07
N GLY A 158 4.99 3.88 13.82
CA GLY A 158 6.36 3.80 13.31
C GLY A 158 6.54 4.51 11.96
N TYR A 159 5.57 4.38 11.05
CA TYR A 159 5.59 5.10 9.78
C TYR A 159 5.42 6.62 9.96
N LEU A 160 4.49 7.06 10.80
CA LEU A 160 4.26 8.49 11.05
C LEU A 160 5.46 9.17 11.70
N GLN A 161 6.05 8.53 12.71
CA GLN A 161 7.24 9.07 13.39
C GLN A 161 8.40 9.23 12.42
N ALA A 162 8.64 8.24 11.55
CA ALA A 162 9.66 8.32 10.51
C ALA A 162 9.36 9.43 9.49
N GLN A 163 8.10 9.58 9.09
CA GLN A 163 7.67 10.65 8.18
C GLN A 163 7.79 12.03 8.82
N ARG A 164 7.43 12.19 10.09
CA ARG A 164 7.57 13.44 10.82
C ARG A 164 9.03 13.86 10.94
N ALA A 165 9.91 12.94 11.36
CA ALA A 165 11.35 13.18 11.44
C ALA A 165 11.95 13.62 10.08
N ALA A 166 11.47 13.02 8.98
CA ALA A 166 11.88 13.41 7.64
C ALA A 166 11.37 14.79 7.19
N MET A 167 10.21 15.22 7.65
CA MET A 167 9.69 16.57 7.37
C MET A 167 10.44 17.66 8.13
N THR A 168 10.89 17.37 9.35
CA THR A 168 11.56 18.35 10.23
C THR A 168 13.07 18.41 10.03
N GLY A 169 13.64 17.55 9.18
CA GLY A 169 15.07 17.55 8.84
C GLY A 169 15.96 16.98 9.93
N GLU A 170 15.45 16.08 10.77
CA GLU A 170 16.27 15.32 11.71
C GLU A 170 17.29 14.44 10.94
N VAL A 171 18.50 14.29 11.49
CA VAL A 171 19.73 13.84 10.79
C VAL A 171 19.52 12.68 9.81
N GLY A 172 19.86 12.91 8.53
CA GLY A 172 19.89 11.90 7.47
C GLY A 172 18.57 11.68 6.73
N ALA A 173 17.49 12.37 7.12
CA ALA A 173 16.19 12.28 6.48
C ALA A 173 15.98 13.45 5.51
N HIS A 174 15.81 13.14 4.23
CA HIS A 174 15.53 14.13 3.18
C HIS A 174 14.25 13.74 2.45
N THR A 175 13.42 14.74 2.14
CA THR A 175 12.29 14.58 1.23
C THR A 175 12.79 14.65 -0.22
N ASN A 176 12.19 13.86 -1.11
CA ASN A 176 12.71 13.65 -2.48
C ASN A 176 12.11 14.60 -3.53
N ARG A 177 11.68 15.80 -3.14
CA ARG A 177 10.97 16.76 -4.01
C ARG A 177 11.48 18.21 -3.83
N PRO A 178 12.73 18.51 -4.21
CA PRO A 178 13.28 19.87 -4.12
C PRO A 178 12.42 20.91 -4.87
N GLU A 179 11.73 20.49 -5.93
CA GLU A 179 10.80 21.34 -6.67
C GLU A 179 9.63 21.85 -5.82
N LEU A 180 9.07 21.04 -4.93
CA LEU A 180 7.97 21.44 -4.04
C LEU A 180 8.49 22.30 -2.89
N VAL A 181 9.66 21.94 -2.35
CA VAL A 181 10.34 22.71 -1.30
C VAL A 181 10.65 24.13 -1.79
N ALA A 182 11.11 24.29 -3.03
CA ALA A 182 11.40 25.59 -3.62
C ALA A 182 10.16 26.50 -3.73
N VAL A 183 8.98 25.93 -3.96
CA VAL A 183 7.73 26.68 -4.16
C VAL A 183 7.01 26.96 -2.84
N HIS A 184 6.92 25.95 -1.97
CA HIS A 184 6.07 25.99 -0.78
C HIS A 184 6.85 26.02 0.54
N GLY A 185 8.17 25.95 0.49
CA GLY A 185 9.05 25.86 1.67
C GLY A 185 9.18 24.45 2.26
N TYR A 186 8.41 23.47 1.77
CA TYR A 186 8.49 22.06 2.20
C TYR A 186 7.88 21.11 1.14
N ASP A 187 8.09 19.79 1.29
CA ASP A 187 7.49 18.78 0.42
C ASP A 187 6.01 18.56 0.77
N THR A 188 5.13 19.28 0.08
CA THR A 188 3.67 19.23 0.30
C THR A 188 3.05 17.87 -0.02
N LYS A 189 3.63 17.08 -0.95
CA LYS A 189 3.13 15.72 -1.25
C LYS A 189 3.41 14.80 -0.07
N TYR A 190 4.64 14.86 0.43
CA TYR A 190 5.10 14.04 1.54
C TYR A 190 4.35 14.38 2.83
N ALA A 191 4.19 15.67 3.13
CA ALA A 191 3.45 16.12 4.30
C ALA A 191 1.97 15.72 4.28
N MET A 192 1.31 15.84 3.12
CA MET A 192 -0.06 15.34 2.94
C MET A 192 -0.14 13.83 3.16
N HIS A 193 0.81 13.05 2.65
CA HIS A 193 0.83 11.60 2.86
C HIS A 193 0.98 11.22 4.34
N ALA A 194 1.81 11.94 5.09
CA ALA A 194 1.95 11.72 6.53
C ALA A 194 0.64 12.02 7.27
N LEU A 195 0.03 13.17 7.01
CA LEU A 195 -1.26 13.52 7.63
C LEU A 195 -2.35 12.51 7.27
N ARG A 196 -2.46 12.12 5.99
CA ARG A 196 -3.43 11.10 5.52
C ARG A 196 -3.25 9.79 6.26
N LEU A 197 -2.01 9.33 6.42
CA LEU A 197 -1.71 8.09 7.14
C LEU A 197 -2.19 8.17 8.61
N GLY A 198 -2.01 9.32 9.26
CA GLY A 198 -2.48 9.57 10.62
C GLY A 198 -4.00 9.49 10.73
N LEU A 199 -4.71 10.21 9.87
CA LEU A 199 -6.17 10.21 9.82
C LEU A 199 -6.73 8.80 9.60
N GLN A 200 -6.18 8.06 8.63
CA GLN A 200 -6.63 6.70 8.31
C GLN A 200 -6.30 5.70 9.42
N GLY A 201 -5.16 5.86 10.12
CA GLY A 201 -4.83 5.01 11.26
C GLY A 201 -5.78 5.22 12.44
N VAL A 202 -6.13 6.47 12.73
CA VAL A 202 -7.11 6.82 13.76
C VAL A 202 -8.48 6.27 13.40
N GLU A 203 -8.92 6.41 12.15
CA GLU A 203 -10.18 5.83 11.66
C GLU A 203 -10.19 4.30 11.78
N LEU A 204 -9.14 3.63 11.30
CA LEU A 204 -9.02 2.18 11.31
C LEU A 204 -9.13 1.62 12.73
N LEU A 205 -8.39 2.20 13.68
CA LEU A 205 -8.42 1.74 15.07
C LEU A 205 -9.71 2.15 15.78
N GLY A 206 -10.29 3.31 15.47
CA GLY A 206 -11.52 3.77 16.08
C GLY A 206 -12.76 3.03 15.59
N THR A 207 -12.79 2.58 14.34
CA THR A 207 -14.00 2.06 13.68
C THR A 207 -13.86 0.65 13.11
N GLY A 208 -12.64 0.12 13.02
CA GLY A 208 -12.37 -1.14 12.34
C GLY A 208 -12.34 -1.05 10.82
N ARG A 209 -12.41 0.15 10.23
CA ARG A 209 -12.47 0.37 8.78
C ARG A 209 -11.70 1.62 8.34
N ILE A 210 -11.33 1.68 7.06
CA ILE A 210 -10.87 2.90 6.39
C ILE A 210 -11.93 3.30 5.38
N THR A 211 -12.30 4.57 5.34
CA THR A 211 -13.24 5.09 4.33
C THR A 211 -12.46 5.73 3.18
N LEU A 212 -12.82 5.35 1.95
CA LEU A 212 -12.23 5.84 0.71
C LEU A 212 -13.34 6.31 -0.24
N PRO A 213 -13.25 7.53 -0.83
CA PRO A 213 -12.25 8.56 -0.55
C PRO A 213 -12.29 9.05 0.91
N VAL A 214 -11.24 9.76 1.35
CA VAL A 214 -11.17 10.27 2.72
C VAL A 214 -12.42 11.12 3.01
N PRO A 215 -13.10 10.95 4.15
CA PRO A 215 -14.29 11.73 4.47
C PRO A 215 -13.95 13.19 4.83
N GLU A 216 -14.92 14.08 4.68
CA GLU A 216 -14.82 15.45 5.21
C GLU A 216 -14.90 15.46 6.74
N PRO A 217 -14.23 16.42 7.43
CA PRO A 217 -13.44 17.54 6.87
C PRO A 217 -12.00 17.17 6.46
N GLY A 218 -11.59 15.90 6.64
CA GLY A 218 -10.21 15.46 6.41
C GLY A 218 -9.77 15.63 4.96
N LEU A 219 -10.65 15.37 4.00
CA LEU A 219 -10.34 15.52 2.58
C LEU A 219 -9.98 16.95 2.19
N SER A 220 -10.80 17.92 2.57
CA SER A 220 -10.52 19.33 2.31
C SER A 220 -9.21 19.77 2.95
N ARG A 221 -8.92 19.29 4.17
CA ARG A 221 -7.65 19.56 4.85
C ARG A 221 -6.44 18.99 4.10
N LEU A 222 -6.51 17.73 3.68
CA LEU A 222 -5.44 17.08 2.91
C LEU A 222 -5.17 17.81 1.58
N ARG A 223 -6.22 18.26 0.90
CA ARG A 223 -6.10 19.05 -0.33
C ARG A 223 -5.44 20.41 -0.08
N ALA A 224 -5.77 21.09 1.03
CA ALA A 224 -5.14 22.35 1.41
C ALA A 224 -3.62 22.17 1.67
N VAL A 225 -3.23 21.11 2.40
CA VAL A 225 -1.81 20.74 2.58
C VAL A 225 -1.15 20.46 1.23
N ARG A 226 -1.80 19.68 0.36
CA ARG A 226 -1.25 19.33 -0.96
C ARG A 226 -0.97 20.56 -1.84
N ARG A 227 -1.81 21.60 -1.72
CA ARG A 227 -1.67 22.89 -2.42
C ARG A 227 -0.68 23.86 -1.75
N GLY A 228 -0.13 23.50 -0.58
CA GLY A 228 0.77 24.36 0.19
C GLY A 228 0.08 25.55 0.87
N GLU A 229 -1.24 25.45 1.09
CA GLU A 229 -2.04 26.50 1.74
C GLU A 229 -1.91 26.46 3.28
N VAL A 230 -1.35 25.37 3.81
CA VAL A 230 -1.15 25.14 5.23
C VAL A 230 0.34 25.28 5.57
N PRO A 231 0.73 26.06 6.60
CA PRO A 231 2.12 26.13 7.05
C PRO A 231 2.63 24.77 7.56
N LEU A 232 3.90 24.45 7.29
CA LEU A 232 4.50 23.18 7.72
C LEU A 232 4.33 22.91 9.23
N ALA A 233 4.51 23.93 10.06
CA ALA A 233 4.39 23.80 11.52
C ALA A 233 3.01 23.30 11.95
N GLU A 234 1.95 23.72 11.26
CA GLU A 234 0.57 23.30 11.53
C GLU A 234 0.37 21.84 11.09
N VAL A 235 0.89 21.43 9.93
CA VAL A 235 0.83 20.03 9.47
C VAL A 235 1.59 19.10 10.43
N VAL A 236 2.76 19.52 10.90
CA VAL A 236 3.55 18.74 11.87
C VAL A 236 2.81 18.60 13.20
N ALA A 237 2.12 19.64 13.66
CA ALA A 237 1.27 19.57 14.85
C ALA A 237 0.12 18.56 14.68
N GLU A 238 -0.59 18.60 13.55
CA GLU A 238 -1.67 17.64 13.26
C GLU A 238 -1.18 16.19 13.17
N VAL A 239 0.00 15.96 12.58
CA VAL A 239 0.63 14.63 12.56
C VAL A 239 0.97 14.18 13.99
N ALA A 240 1.49 15.07 14.84
CA ALA A 240 1.76 14.75 16.24
C ALA A 240 0.48 14.47 17.05
N GLU A 241 -0.61 15.17 16.78
CA GLU A 241 -1.92 14.89 17.36
C GLU A 241 -2.45 13.51 16.95
N ALA A 242 -2.32 13.15 15.67
CA ALA A 242 -2.67 11.83 15.17
C ALA A 242 -1.81 10.72 15.81
N GLU A 243 -0.51 10.94 15.98
CA GLU A 243 0.37 10.04 16.75
C GLU A 243 -0.14 9.85 18.18
N ALA A 244 -0.44 10.94 18.88
CA ALA A 244 -0.97 10.88 20.25
C ALA A 244 -2.31 10.12 20.31
N ALA A 245 -3.18 10.28 19.31
CA ALA A 245 -4.43 9.55 19.20
C ALA A 245 -4.20 8.04 18.98
N LEU A 246 -3.28 7.66 18.09
CA LEU A 246 -2.90 6.26 17.86
C LEU A 246 -2.34 5.60 19.12
N VAL A 247 -1.52 6.31 19.90
CA VAL A 247 -1.01 5.81 21.20
C VAL A 247 -2.15 5.51 22.17
N ARG A 248 -3.15 6.39 22.25
CA ARG A 248 -4.34 6.13 23.10
C ARG A 248 -5.11 4.91 22.58
N LEU A 249 -5.44 4.90 21.29
CA LEU A 249 -6.21 3.83 20.65
C LEU A 249 -5.53 2.47 20.72
N GLN A 250 -4.20 2.41 20.76
CA GLN A 250 -3.46 1.16 20.96
C GLN A 250 -3.93 0.40 22.20
N THR A 251 -4.35 1.10 23.25
CA THR A 251 -4.82 0.48 24.51
C THR A 251 -6.34 0.53 24.69
N SER A 252 -7.01 1.51 24.08
CA SER A 252 -8.44 1.77 24.32
C SER A 252 -9.39 1.47 23.14
N ALA A 253 -8.89 1.08 21.96
CA ALA A 253 -9.74 0.89 20.79
C ALA A 253 -10.67 -0.33 20.90
N ASP A 254 -11.89 -0.24 20.35
CA ASP A 254 -12.85 -1.35 20.37
C ASP A 254 -12.50 -2.49 19.41
N VAL A 255 -11.57 -2.28 18.48
CA VAL A 255 -11.06 -3.35 17.61
C VAL A 255 -10.32 -4.43 18.42
N PRO A 256 -10.31 -5.69 17.96
CA PRO A 256 -9.65 -6.79 18.67
C PRO A 256 -8.17 -6.52 18.98
N PRO A 257 -7.63 -7.05 20.09
CA PRO A 257 -6.21 -6.89 20.41
C PRO A 257 -5.29 -7.56 19.39
N GLU A 258 -5.72 -8.67 18.77
CA GLU A 258 -5.00 -9.41 17.74
C GLU A 258 -5.91 -9.70 16.54
N PRO A 259 -5.36 -9.84 15.32
CA PRO A 259 -6.14 -10.25 14.17
C PRO A 259 -6.48 -11.74 14.24
N ASP A 260 -7.52 -12.16 13.55
CA ASP A 260 -7.93 -13.57 13.45
C ASP A 260 -7.01 -14.35 12.51
N ARG A 261 -5.87 -14.78 13.06
CA ARG A 261 -4.87 -15.56 12.34
C ARG A 261 -5.40 -16.90 11.85
N ALA A 262 -6.29 -17.53 12.62
CA ALA A 262 -6.85 -18.84 12.26
C ALA A 262 -7.71 -18.72 11.00
N TRP A 263 -8.56 -17.69 10.93
CA TRP A 263 -9.34 -17.44 9.72
C TRP A 263 -8.48 -17.09 8.51
N VAL A 264 -7.42 -16.28 8.68
CA VAL A 264 -6.52 -15.94 7.56
C VAL A 264 -5.75 -17.17 7.07
N ASP A 265 -5.27 -18.03 7.97
CA ASP A 265 -4.61 -19.29 7.63
C ASP A 265 -5.54 -20.22 6.84
N ASP A 266 -6.78 -20.37 7.30
CA ASP A 266 -7.82 -21.18 6.67
C ASP A 266 -8.26 -20.62 5.30
N TRP A 267 -8.39 -19.29 5.18
CA TRP A 267 -8.61 -18.61 3.88
C TRP A 267 -7.46 -18.87 2.90
N LEU A 268 -6.20 -18.76 3.35
CA LEU A 268 -5.04 -19.08 2.52
C LEU A 268 -5.06 -20.55 2.10
N HIS A 269 -5.26 -21.46 3.05
CA HIS A 269 -5.25 -22.90 2.82
C HIS A 269 -6.27 -23.31 1.76
N ARG A 270 -7.54 -22.92 1.93
CA ARG A 270 -8.59 -23.19 0.95
C ARG A 270 -8.32 -22.50 -0.38
N GLY A 271 -7.83 -21.27 -0.35
CA GLY A 271 -7.48 -20.50 -1.54
C GLY A 271 -6.44 -21.22 -2.40
N TYR A 272 -5.35 -21.69 -1.80
CA TYR A 272 -4.34 -22.49 -2.52
C TYR A 272 -4.88 -23.82 -3.03
N GLN A 273 -5.67 -24.54 -2.22
CA GLN A 273 -6.27 -25.81 -2.67
C GLN A 273 -7.13 -25.62 -3.92
N ARG A 274 -7.95 -24.55 -3.95
CA ARG A 274 -8.77 -24.20 -5.12
C ARG A 274 -7.89 -23.81 -6.32
N ALA A 275 -6.91 -22.92 -6.11
CA ALA A 275 -6.03 -22.43 -7.17
C ALA A 275 -5.14 -23.51 -7.81
N TRP A 276 -4.87 -24.61 -7.10
CA TRP A 276 -4.08 -25.73 -7.63
C TRP A 276 -4.92 -26.85 -8.22
N ALA A 277 -6.24 -26.83 -8.00
CA ALA A 277 -7.17 -27.79 -8.58
C ALA A 277 -7.70 -27.36 -9.96
N SER A 278 -7.61 -26.07 -10.28
CA SER A 278 -7.92 -25.47 -11.59
C SER A 278 -6.76 -25.58 -12.58
#